data_AF-A0A0G1CVK2-F1
#
_entry.id   AF-A0A0G1CVK2-F1
#
_cell.length_a   1.000
_cell.length_b   1.000
_cell.length_c   1.000
_cell.angle_alpha   90.00
_cell.angle_beta   90.00
_cell.angle_gamma   90.00
#
_symmetry.space_group_name_H-M   'P 1'
#
loop_
_entity.id
_entity.type
_entity.pdbx_description
1 polymer ?
#
loop_
_entity_poly.entity_id
_entity_poly.type
_entity_poly.pdbx_seq_one_letter_code
_entity_poly.pdbx_strand_id
1 'polypeptide(L)' 'MVMEKDQKVKCDSCGSENVEFRGKMEDEQYGFDTEGRTYLGVEIKKDYRCKDCDKKFQVIEIKKD' A
#
# COMPACT_ATOMS: atom_id res chain seq x y z
N MET A 1 -10.57 -16.70 5.48
CA MET A 1 -10.66 -15.54 6.41
C MET A 1 -9.28 -14.89 6.43
N VAL A 2 -9.04 -13.91 5.57
CA VAL A 2 -7.74 -13.21 5.55
C VAL A 2 -7.80 -12.20 6.69
N MET A 3 -7.13 -12.52 7.80
CA MET A 3 -6.92 -11.58 8.88
C MET A 3 -6.02 -10.47 8.32
N GLU A 4 -6.60 -9.30 8.03
CA GLU A 4 -5.82 -8.11 7.72
C GLU A 4 -4.96 -7.82 8.95
N LYS A 5 -3.68 -8.19 8.89
CA LYS A 5 -2.69 -7.68 9.83
C LYS A 5 -2.71 -6.17 9.65
N ASP A 6 -3.20 -5.48 10.67
CA ASP A 6 -3.12 -4.04 10.86
C ASP A 6 -1.65 -3.63 10.64
N GLN A 7 -1.33 -3.29 9.39
CA GLN A 7 0.01 -2.97 8.98
C GLN A 7 0.26 -1.60 9.60
N LYS A 8 1.10 -1.55 10.64
CA LYS A 8 1.45 -0.30 11.32
C LYS A 8 2.14 0.63 10.32
N VAL A 9 1.35 1.47 9.65
CA VAL A 9 1.85 2.46 8.71
C VAL A 9 2.47 3.60 9.49
N LYS A 10 3.76 3.84 9.28
CA LYS A 10 4.49 4.97 9.84
C LYS A 10 4.77 5.97 8.73
N CYS A 11 4.69 7.25 9.06
CA CYS A 11 5.14 8.28 8.14
C CYS A 11 6.65 8.19 7.97
N ASP A 12 7.12 7.98 6.75
CA ASP A 12 8.56 7.91 6.44
C ASP A 12 9.29 9.22 6.81
N SER A 13 8.66 10.38 6.61
CA SER A 13 9.28 11.67 6.89
C SER A 13 9.53 11.97 8.36
N CYS A 14 8.62 11.58 9.25
CA CYS A 14 8.69 11.96 10.67
C CYS A 14 8.61 10.77 11.65
N GLY A 15 8.49 9.54 11.15
CA GLY A 15 8.40 8.32 11.95
C GLY A 15 7.10 8.16 12.75
N SER A 16 6.19 9.14 12.68
CA SER A 16 4.94 9.13 13.45
C SER A 16 3.98 8.06 12.95
N GLU A 17 3.37 7.34 13.90
CA GLU A 17 2.25 6.40 13.66
C GLU A 17 0.91 7.13 13.55
N ASN A 18 0.88 8.45 13.79
CA ASN A 18 -0.31 9.27 13.70
C ASN A 18 -0.59 9.67 12.23
N VAL A 19 -1.04 8.69 11.45
CA VAL A 19 -1.33 8.84 10.02
C VAL A 19 -2.81 8.61 9.75
N GLU A 20 -3.39 9.47 8.91
CA GLU A 20 -4.77 9.38 8.43
C GLU A 20 -4.78 8.71 7.08
N PHE A 21 -5.52 7.60 6.98
CA PHE A 21 -5.83 6.98 5.70
C PHE A 21 -6.81 7.86 4.92
N ARG A 22 -6.44 8.20 3.69
CA ARG A 22 -7.20 9.11 2.82
C ARG A 22 -8.01 8.37 1.76
N GLY A 23 -7.58 7.18 1.40
CA GLY A 23 -8.24 6.36 0.39
C GLY A 23 -7.29 5.30 -0.16
N LYS A 24 -7.85 4.37 -0.92
CA LYS A 24 -7.09 3.38 -1.67
C LYS A 24 -7.53 3.41 -3.13
N MET A 25 -6.57 3.24 -4.01
CA MET A 25 -6.79 2.90 -5.41
C MET A 25 -6.28 1.48 -5.61
N GLU A 26 -7.17 0.61 -6.05
CA GLU A 26 -6.82 -0.74 -6.47
C GLU A 26 -6.61 -0.65 -7.98
N ASP A 27 -5.35 -0.75 -8.41
CA ASP A 27 -5.01 -0.78 -9.83
C ASP A 27 -5.21 -2.23 -10.32
N GLU A 28 -6.01 -2.40 -11.37
CA GLU A 28 -6.35 -3.71 -11.91
C GLU A 28 -5.09 -4.44 -12.39
N GLN A 29 -4.89 -5.66 -11.86
CA GLN A 29 -3.90 -6.68 -12.23
C GLN A 29 -2.73 -6.19 -13.09
N TYR A 30 -1.60 -5.90 -12.44
CA TYR A 30 -0.33 -5.82 -13.14
C TYR A 30 0.17 -7.24 -13.40
N GLY A 31 -0.03 -7.72 -14.63
CA GLY A 31 0.64 -8.89 -15.16
C GLY A 31 2.03 -8.51 -15.62
N PHE A 32 3.07 -8.97 -14.93
CA PHE A 32 4.42 -8.97 -15.49
C PHE A 32 4.83 -10.40 -15.82
N ASP A 33 5.17 -10.61 -17.09
CA ASP A 33 5.66 -11.88 -17.60
C ASP A 33 7.17 -11.98 -17.35
N THR A 34 7.57 -12.88 -16.46
CA THR A 34 8.98 -13.24 -16.27
C THR A 34 9.14 -14.72 -16.60
N GLU A 35 9.98 -15.04 -17.59
CA GLU A 35 10.39 -16.42 -17.96
C GLU A 35 9.22 -17.44 -18.02
N GLY A 36 8.12 -17.08 -18.66
CA GLY A 36 6.99 -17.99 -18.89
C GLY A 36 6.03 -18.18 -17.71
N ARG A 37 6.11 -17.32 -16.68
CA ARG A 37 5.13 -17.25 -15.58
C ARG A 37 4.49 -15.87 -15.52
N THR A 38 3.18 -15.82 -15.72
CA THR A 38 2.38 -14.63 -15.49
C THR A 38 2.09 -14.53 -13.99
N TYR A 39 2.68 -13.54 -13.33
CA TYR A 39 2.34 -13.21 -11.96
C TYR A 39 1.17 -12.23 -11.98
N LEU A 40 -0.01 -12.69 -11.59
CA LEU A 40 -1.18 -11.82 -11.38
C LEU A 40 -1.03 -11.16 -10.01
N GLY A 41 -0.45 -9.97 -9.98
CA GLY A 41 -0.39 -9.14 -8.78
C GLY A 41 -1.49 -8.08 -8.81
N VAL A 42 -2.23 -7.93 -7.71
CA VAL A 42 -3.07 -6.73 -7.53
C VAL A 42 -2.24 -5.68 -6.82
N GLU A 43 -2.06 -4.52 -7.46
CA GLU A 43 -1.37 -3.37 -6.88
C GLU A 43 -2.39 -2.49 -6.14
N ILE A 44 -2.30 -2.46 -4.82
CA ILE A 44 -3.15 -1.63 -3.98
C ILE A 44 -2.35 -0.42 -3.54
N LYS A 45 -2.62 0.75 -4.13
CA LYS A 45 -2.06 2.03 -3.70
C LYS A 45 -2.93 2.60 -2.58
N LYS A 46 -2.38 2.69 -1.38
CA LYS A 46 -3.06 3.28 -0.22
C LYS A 46 -2.47 4.67 0.05
N ASP A 47 -3.30 5.71 0.02
CA ASP A 47 -2.90 7.09 0.31
C ASP A 47 -3.02 7.38 1.81
N TYR A 48 -1.95 7.92 2.38
CA TYR A 48 -1.87 8.31 3.77
C TYR A 48 -1.42 9.76 3.92
N ARG A 49 -1.90 10.41 4.97
CA ARG A 49 -1.44 11.74 5.39
C ARG A 49 -1.03 11.68 6.84
N CYS A 50 0.22 12.03 7.16
CA CYS A 50 0.63 12.19 8.54
C CYS A 50 -0.01 13.43 9.16
N LYS A 51 -0.62 13.29 10.35
CA LYS A 51 -1.21 14.43 11.07
C LYS A 51 -0.17 15.25 11.83
N ASP A 52 0.97 14.65 12.17
CA ASP A 52 2.06 15.33 12.87
C ASP A 52 2.84 16.27 11.95
N CYS A 53 3.33 15.75 10.81
CA CYS A 53 4.17 16.51 9.89
C CYS A 53 3.43 17.01 8.63
N ASP A 54 2.10 16.80 8.55
CA ASP A 54 1.21 17.13 7.42
C ASP A 54 1.63 16.55 6.04
N LYS A 55 2.60 15.64 6.03
CA LYS A 55 3.13 15.02 4.80
C LYS A 55 2.19 13.95 4.26
N LYS A 56 2.02 13.94 2.95
CA LYS A 56 1.28 12.90 2.22
C LYS A 56 2.26 11.88 1.65
N PHE A 57 1.91 10.60 1.75
CA PHE A 57 2.71 9.51 1.21
C PHE A 57 1.79 8.34 0.82
N GLN A 58 2.26 7.51 -0.11
CA GLN A 58 1.51 6.37 -0.62
C GLN A 58 2.24 5.09 -0.25
N VAL A 59 1.48 4.09 0.20
CA VAL A 59 1.99 2.73 0.44
C VAL A 59 1.46 1.85 -0.68
N ILE A 60 2.38 1.20 -1.39
CA ILE A 60 2.05 0.25 -2.46
C ILE A 60 2.11 -1.14 -1.86
N GLU A 61 0.97 -1.82 -1.81
CA GLU A 61 0.87 -3.20 -1.36
C GLU A 61 0.62 -4.11 -2.56
N ILE A 62 1.50 -5.08 -2.77
CA ILE A 62 1.38 -6.06 -3.85
C ILE A 62 0.84 -7.35 -3.24
N LYS A 63 -0.40 -7.71 -3.56
CA LYS A 63 -0.94 -9.04 -3.23
C LYS A 63 -0.46 -10.05 -4.26
N LYS A 64 0.26 -11.08 -3.80
CA LYS A 64 0.53 -12.31 -4.55
C LYS A 64 -0.45 -13.38 -4.05
N ASP A 65 -1.14 -14.04 -4.97
CA ASP A 65 -1.96 -15.23 -4.67
C ASP A 65 -1.05 -16.45 -4.42
#